data_AF-A0A6N4STJ8-F1
#
_entry.id   AF-A0A6N4STJ8-F1
#
_cell.length_a   1.000
_cell.length_b   1.000
_cell.length_c   1.000
_cell.angle_alpha   90.00
_cell.angle_beta   90.00
_cell.angle_gamma   90.00
#
_symmetry.space_group_name_H-M   'P 1'
#
loop_
_entity.id
_entity.type
_entity.pdbx_description
1 polymer ?
#
loop_
_entity_poly.entity_id
_entity_poly.type
_entity_poly.pdbx_seq_one_letter_code
_entity_poly.pdbx_strand_id
1 'polypeptide(L)'
;MAGLQWLLLWLIHWSVALIASELISFVLISYVVALSHASPNGGSNGPGASVFAAPLLFAGSVLLCSLWALCFLMKKEFPNSVAIVPLCVIAAFVIGRFTYNHIRTIIFWGKNYSICNFQFENQRDNMTLIHGISFKNQTTGLSTDIDPSSNPYPNRYIPRRTDQVTFRYMSSKTNRMVWQDFPFDYALCNEKESFAFDVCFWVTKKNIYPIKFILLPDNKIDLYINNRLTKKYLLNN
;
A
#
# COMPACT_ATOMS: atom_id res chain seq x y z
N MET A 1 46.84 32.22 -14.69
CA MET A 1 45.53 32.80 -14.27
C MET A 1 44.46 32.59 -15.34
N ALA A 2 44.62 33.12 -16.57
CA ALA A 2 43.60 33.03 -17.63
C ALA A 2 43.18 31.60 -18.03
N GLY A 3 44.13 30.66 -18.14
CA GLY A 3 43.81 29.26 -18.47
C GLY A 3 43.04 28.51 -17.38
N LEU A 4 43.23 28.86 -16.11
CA LEU A 4 42.52 28.26 -14.98
C LEU A 4 41.08 28.80 -14.89
N GLN A 5 40.91 30.11 -15.12
CA GLN A 5 39.58 30.75 -15.22
C GLN A 5 38.77 30.23 -16.41
N TRP A 6 39.38 30.06 -17.58
CA TRP A 6 38.70 29.51 -18.75
C TRP A 6 38.23 28.08 -18.50
N LEU A 7 39.03 27.28 -17.80
CA LEU A 7 38.70 25.89 -17.47
C LEU A 7 37.61 25.76 -16.40
N LEU A 8 37.62 26.64 -15.39
CA LEU A 8 36.56 26.75 -14.39
C LEU A 8 35.23 27.21 -15.02
N LEU A 9 35.28 28.21 -15.91
CA LEU A 9 34.11 28.63 -16.69
C LEU A 9 33.58 27.46 -17.53
N TRP A 10 34.48 26.74 -18.20
CA TRP A 10 34.13 25.61 -19.05
C TRP A 10 33.46 24.49 -18.24
N LEU A 11 33.99 24.09 -17.09
CA LEU A 11 33.40 23.09 -16.21
C LEU A 11 32.03 23.49 -15.63
N ILE A 12 31.84 24.77 -15.28
CA ILE A 12 30.54 25.32 -14.84
C ILE A 12 29.53 25.27 -16.00
N HIS A 13 29.94 25.60 -17.23
CA HIS A 13 29.06 25.51 -18.39
C HIS A 13 28.67 24.06 -18.72
N TRP A 14 29.58 23.09 -18.56
CA TRP A 14 29.28 21.67 -18.80
C TRP A 14 28.36 21.06 -17.74
N SER A 15 28.54 21.43 -16.46
CA SER A 15 27.64 20.99 -15.40
C SER A 15 26.24 21.59 -15.57
N VAL A 16 26.13 22.86 -15.94
CA VAL A 16 24.84 23.49 -16.31
C VAL A 16 24.25 22.86 -17.57
N ALA A 17 25.07 22.56 -18.58
CA ALA A 17 24.62 21.93 -19.83
C ALA A 17 24.11 20.49 -19.61
N LEU A 18 24.74 19.74 -18.70
CA LEU A 18 24.27 18.40 -18.33
C LEU A 18 22.96 18.45 -17.57
N ILE A 19 22.82 19.36 -16.60
CA ILE A 19 21.55 19.57 -15.88
C ILE A 19 20.46 19.96 -16.87
N ALA A 20 20.73 20.90 -17.78
CA ALA A 20 19.78 21.30 -18.81
C ALA A 20 19.42 20.13 -19.75
N SER A 21 20.40 19.30 -20.12
CA SER A 21 20.20 18.14 -20.99
C SER A 21 19.38 17.03 -20.33
N GLU A 22 19.58 16.78 -19.03
CA GLU A 22 18.73 15.87 -18.25
C GLU A 22 17.30 16.40 -18.14
N LEU A 23 17.13 17.71 -17.93
CA LEU A 23 15.81 18.35 -17.81
C LEU A 23 15.04 18.28 -19.13
N ILE A 24 15.72 18.55 -20.26
CA ILE A 24 15.15 18.41 -21.61
C ILE A 24 14.81 16.95 -21.90
N SER A 25 15.72 16.03 -21.55
CA SER A 25 15.50 14.58 -21.72
C SER A 25 14.31 14.10 -20.88
N PHE A 26 14.14 14.62 -19.66
CA PHE A 26 12.98 14.34 -18.81
C PHE A 26 11.67 14.78 -19.46
N VAL A 27 11.61 15.99 -20.00
CA VAL A 27 10.42 16.52 -20.69
C VAL A 27 10.11 15.69 -21.95
N LEU A 28 11.13 15.39 -22.77
CA LEU A 28 10.96 14.61 -24.00
C LEU A 28 10.50 13.18 -23.71
N ILE A 29 11.11 12.50 -22.75
CA ILE A 29 10.71 11.14 -22.35
C ILE A 29 9.29 11.15 -21.78
N SER A 30 8.95 12.14 -20.95
CA SER A 30 7.60 12.27 -20.40
C SER A 30 6.57 12.45 -21.51
N TYR A 31 6.88 13.28 -22.50
CA TYR A 31 6.01 13.50 -23.66
C TYR A 31 5.86 12.25 -24.54
N VAL A 32 6.96 11.55 -24.85
CA VAL A 32 6.95 10.32 -25.67
C VAL A 32 6.20 9.19 -24.97
N VAL A 33 6.41 8.99 -23.68
CA VAL A 33 5.71 7.95 -22.91
C VAL A 33 4.23 8.30 -22.77
N ALA A 34 3.88 9.58 -22.58
CA ALA A 34 2.48 10.02 -22.57
C ALA A 34 1.78 9.78 -23.92
N LEU A 35 2.42 10.15 -25.05
CA LEU A 35 1.88 9.95 -26.39
C LEU A 35 1.73 8.46 -26.75
N SER A 36 2.72 7.64 -26.42
CA SER A 36 2.68 6.19 -26.72
C SER A 36 1.58 5.44 -25.96
N HIS A 37 1.06 6.03 -24.89
CA HIS A 37 -0.03 5.47 -24.08
C HIS A 37 -1.34 6.28 -24.21
N ALA A 38 -1.39 7.25 -25.11
CA ALA A 38 -2.61 7.98 -25.43
C ALA A 38 -3.55 7.05 -26.21
N SER A 39 -4.68 6.68 -25.60
CA SER A 39 -5.75 5.96 -26.29
C SER A 39 -6.52 6.93 -27.18
N PRO A 40 -6.89 6.54 -28.43
CA PRO A 40 -7.70 7.37 -29.32
C PRO A 40 -9.03 7.83 -28.71
N ASN A 41 -9.52 7.11 -27.69
CA ASN A 41 -10.81 7.34 -27.06
C ASN A 41 -10.70 7.90 -25.63
N GLY A 42 -9.50 8.31 -25.19
CA GLY A 42 -9.27 8.88 -23.85
C GLY A 42 -9.38 7.90 -22.67
N GLY A 43 -9.72 6.63 -22.91
CA GLY A 43 -9.92 5.61 -21.87
C GLY A 43 -8.65 4.91 -21.36
N SER A 44 -7.46 5.47 -21.60
CA SER A 44 -6.21 4.87 -21.14
C SER A 44 -6.04 5.08 -19.63
N ASN A 45 -5.71 4.02 -18.90
CA ASN A 45 -5.33 4.09 -17.47
C ASN A 45 -4.01 4.84 -17.23
N GLY A 46 -3.42 5.43 -18.28
CA GLY A 46 -2.12 6.07 -18.26
C GLY A 46 -0.97 5.07 -18.13
N PRO A 47 0.23 5.44 -18.58
CA PRO A 47 1.43 4.66 -18.32
C PRO A 47 1.73 4.65 -16.83
N GLY A 48 2.09 3.47 -16.29
CA GLY A 48 2.59 3.38 -14.92
C GLY A 48 3.92 4.15 -14.78
N ALA A 49 4.20 4.68 -13.58
CA ALA A 49 5.43 5.44 -13.30
C ALA A 49 6.72 4.67 -13.67
N SER A 50 6.69 3.32 -13.66
CA SER A 50 7.81 2.47 -14.08
C SER A 50 8.15 2.58 -15.56
N VAL A 51 7.20 2.97 -16.41
CA VAL A 51 7.39 3.08 -17.87
C VAL A 51 8.25 4.31 -18.22
N PHE A 52 8.19 5.36 -17.38
CA PHE A 52 9.03 6.54 -17.52
C PHE A 52 10.46 6.32 -16.99
N ALA A 53 10.64 5.36 -16.08
CA ALA A 53 11.87 5.16 -15.34
C ALA A 53 13.02 4.62 -16.20
N ALA A 54 12.76 3.57 -16.99
CA ALA A 54 13.80 2.91 -17.76
C ALA A 54 14.40 3.82 -18.84
N PRO A 55 13.61 4.58 -19.62
CA PRO A 55 14.17 5.54 -20.58
C PRO A 55 14.95 6.68 -19.90
N LEU A 56 14.50 7.16 -18.72
CA LEU A 56 15.19 8.22 -17.99
C LEU A 56 16.56 7.78 -17.49
N LEU A 57 16.62 6.58 -16.90
CA LEU A 57 17.86 5.97 -16.43
C LEU A 57 18.81 5.70 -17.60
N PHE A 58 18.29 5.29 -18.76
CA PHE A 58 19.09 5.11 -19.97
C PHE A 58 19.68 6.44 -20.47
N ALA A 59 18.87 7.50 -20.56
CA ALA A 59 19.36 8.82 -20.97
C ALA A 59 20.42 9.38 -19.99
N GLY A 60 20.16 9.27 -18.67
CA GLY A 60 21.12 9.71 -17.64
C GLY A 60 22.43 8.91 -17.67
N SER A 61 22.38 7.59 -17.88
CA SER A 61 23.59 6.77 -17.98
C SER A 61 24.40 7.05 -19.24
N VAL A 62 23.76 7.32 -20.38
CA VAL A 62 24.45 7.74 -21.62
C VAL A 62 25.16 9.10 -21.43
N LEU A 63 24.51 10.06 -20.78
CA LEU A 63 25.11 11.38 -20.50
C LEU A 63 26.31 11.28 -19.55
N LEU A 64 26.20 10.45 -18.51
CA LEU A 64 27.29 10.15 -17.58
C LEU A 64 28.49 9.49 -18.26
N CYS A 65 28.25 8.45 -19.07
CA CYS A 65 29.29 7.76 -19.82
C CYS A 65 29.98 8.71 -20.82
N SER A 66 29.21 9.57 -21.47
CA SER A 66 29.72 10.58 -22.41
C SER A 66 30.63 11.59 -21.72
N LEU A 67 30.25 12.08 -20.53
CA LEU A 67 31.08 12.97 -19.73
C LEU A 67 32.35 12.27 -19.24
N TRP A 68 32.24 11.02 -18.77
CA TRP A 68 33.39 10.24 -18.29
C TRP A 68 34.41 10.04 -19.40
N ALA A 69 33.96 9.65 -20.60
CA ALA A 69 34.81 9.52 -21.78
C ALA A 69 35.52 10.85 -22.12
N LEU A 70 34.81 11.97 -22.01
CA LEU A 70 35.35 13.29 -22.33
C LEU A 70 36.39 13.75 -21.28
N CYS A 71 36.14 13.54 -19.99
CA CYS A 71 37.11 13.78 -18.91
C CYS A 71 38.37 12.92 -19.08
N PHE A 72 38.19 11.65 -19.45
CA PHE A 72 39.30 10.73 -19.71
C PHE A 72 40.16 11.20 -20.89
N LEU A 73 39.54 11.54 -22.03
CA LEU A 73 40.23 12.04 -23.21
C LEU A 73 41.00 13.34 -22.93
N MET A 74 40.45 14.21 -22.08
CA MET A 74 41.08 15.48 -21.70
C MET A 74 42.12 15.34 -20.58
N LYS A 75 42.33 14.14 -20.02
CA LYS A 75 43.18 13.89 -18.83
C LYS A 75 42.84 14.82 -17.67
N LYS A 76 41.55 15.03 -17.42
CA LYS A 76 41.04 15.89 -16.35
C LYS A 76 40.34 15.05 -15.29
N GLU A 77 40.44 15.51 -14.04
CA GLU A 77 39.70 14.90 -12.93
C GLU A 77 38.20 15.02 -13.17
N PHE A 78 37.48 13.94 -12.87
CA PHE A 78 36.03 13.92 -12.98
C PHE A 78 35.42 14.81 -11.89
N PRO A 79 34.58 15.80 -12.22
CA PRO A 79 34.07 16.71 -11.20
C PRO A 79 33.11 15.97 -10.26
N ASN A 80 33.41 15.96 -8.96
CA ASN A 80 32.55 15.34 -7.94
C ASN A 80 31.12 15.88 -7.98
N SER A 81 30.94 17.16 -8.30
CA SER A 81 29.62 17.81 -8.44
C SER A 81 28.75 17.19 -9.53
N VAL A 82 29.35 16.61 -10.58
CA VAL A 82 28.61 16.01 -11.68
C VAL A 82 28.26 14.54 -11.40
N ALA A 83 28.95 13.88 -10.49
CA ALA A 83 28.51 12.59 -9.94
C ALA A 83 27.31 12.73 -8.98
N ILE A 84 27.20 13.88 -8.30
CA ILE A 84 26.11 14.15 -7.34
C ILE A 84 24.75 14.25 -8.03
N VAL A 85 24.67 14.90 -9.20
CA VAL A 85 23.41 15.10 -9.94
C VAL A 85 22.68 13.79 -10.24
N PRO A 86 23.29 12.79 -10.91
CA PRO A 86 22.63 11.52 -11.20
C PRO A 86 22.35 10.71 -9.93
N LEU A 87 23.19 10.80 -8.89
CA LEU A 87 22.88 10.22 -7.58
C LEU A 87 21.63 10.84 -6.95
N CYS A 88 21.46 12.17 -7.04
CA CYS A 88 20.25 12.86 -6.61
C CYS A 88 19.02 12.46 -7.42
N VAL A 89 19.15 12.28 -8.75
CA VAL A 89 18.05 11.80 -9.61
C VAL A 89 17.64 10.37 -9.24
N ILE A 90 18.61 9.48 -9.01
CA ILE A 90 18.34 8.10 -8.55
C ILE A 90 17.65 8.13 -7.18
N ALA A 91 18.15 8.94 -6.24
CA ALA A 91 17.54 9.08 -4.92
C ALA A 91 16.09 9.62 -5.01
N ALA A 92 15.85 10.65 -5.81
CA ALA A 92 14.51 11.19 -6.06
C ALA A 92 13.57 10.13 -6.67
N PHE A 93 14.08 9.30 -7.58
CA PHE A 93 13.30 8.20 -8.16
C PHE A 93 12.95 7.12 -7.13
N VAL A 94 13.91 6.72 -6.28
CA VAL A 94 13.69 5.74 -5.20
C VAL A 94 12.65 6.26 -4.21
N ILE A 95 12.79 7.51 -3.76
CA ILE A 95 11.84 8.16 -2.86
C ILE A 95 10.46 8.28 -3.51
N GLY A 96 10.40 8.70 -4.78
CA GLY A 96 9.15 8.80 -5.54
C GLY A 96 8.44 7.46 -5.68
N ARG A 97 9.17 6.38 -5.99
CA ARG A 97 8.62 5.02 -6.10
C ARG A 97 8.13 4.49 -4.75
N PHE A 98 8.89 4.73 -3.68
CA PHE A 98 8.48 4.36 -2.33
C PHE A 98 7.18 5.08 -1.94
N THR A 99 7.13 6.39 -2.17
CA THR A 99 5.96 7.24 -1.90
C THR A 99 4.75 6.80 -2.72
N TYR A 100 4.91 6.55 -4.02
CA TYR A 100 3.84 6.05 -4.89
C TYR A 100 3.26 4.72 -4.41
N ASN A 101 4.13 3.75 -4.08
CA ASN A 101 3.71 2.45 -3.56
C ASN A 101 2.99 2.57 -2.22
N HIS A 102 3.47 3.45 -1.35
CA HIS A 102 2.83 3.74 -0.08
C HIS A 102 1.44 4.35 -0.27
N ILE A 103 1.29 5.36 -1.12
CA ILE A 103 0.00 5.98 -1.47
C ILE A 103 -0.95 4.94 -2.05
N ARG A 104 -0.49 4.15 -3.03
CA ARG A 104 -1.31 3.10 -3.65
C ARG A 104 -1.84 2.11 -2.62
N THR A 105 -0.99 1.72 -1.67
CA THR A 105 -1.35 0.82 -0.58
C THR A 105 -2.40 1.47 0.32
N ILE A 106 -2.18 2.71 0.78
CA ILE A 106 -3.13 3.44 1.61
C ILE A 106 -4.48 3.62 0.91
N ILE A 107 -4.49 3.99 -0.37
CA ILE A 107 -5.73 4.12 -1.16
C ILE A 107 -6.45 2.78 -1.27
N PHE A 108 -5.73 1.69 -1.52
CA PHE A 108 -6.32 0.36 -1.57
C PHE A 108 -6.99 -0.01 -0.25
N TRP A 109 -6.28 0.16 0.88
CA TRP A 109 -6.84 -0.10 2.21
C TRP A 109 -8.01 0.82 2.53
N GLY A 110 -7.87 2.13 2.27
CA GLY A 110 -8.91 3.13 2.51
C GLY A 110 -10.14 2.98 1.61
N LYS A 111 -10.03 2.33 0.44
CA LYS A 111 -11.17 2.02 -0.43
C LYS A 111 -11.88 0.74 -0.01
N ASN A 112 -11.13 -0.27 0.40
CA ASN A 112 -11.64 -1.63 0.53
C ASN A 112 -11.86 -2.08 1.97
N TYR A 113 -11.36 -1.36 2.97
CA TYR A 113 -11.46 -1.76 4.38
C TYR A 113 -11.99 -0.62 5.23
N SER A 114 -12.59 -1.01 6.35
CA SER A 114 -13.03 -0.10 7.40
C SER A 114 -12.45 -0.54 8.74
N ILE A 115 -12.11 0.44 9.58
CA ILE A 115 -11.51 0.21 10.88
C ILE A 115 -12.60 -0.20 11.86
N CYS A 116 -12.32 -1.24 12.63
CA CYS A 116 -13.18 -1.82 13.64
C CYS A 116 -12.39 -2.07 14.92
N ASN A 117 -13.02 -1.79 16.05
CA ASN A 117 -12.52 -2.24 17.35
C ASN A 117 -13.19 -3.56 17.70
N PHE A 118 -12.39 -4.63 17.73
CA PHE A 118 -12.85 -5.95 18.15
C PHE A 118 -12.72 -6.14 19.66
N GLN A 119 -13.70 -6.82 20.24
CA GLN A 119 -13.67 -7.27 21.63
C GLN A 119 -14.09 -8.73 21.67
N PHE A 120 -13.35 -9.54 22.43
CA PHE A 120 -13.69 -10.95 22.66
C PHE A 120 -13.84 -11.20 24.14
N GLU A 121 -14.93 -11.86 24.50
CA GLU A 121 -15.19 -12.31 25.86
C GLU A 121 -15.46 -13.82 25.81
N ASN A 122 -14.62 -14.59 26.51
CA ASN A 122 -14.84 -16.03 26.65
C ASN A 122 -15.52 -16.30 27.99
N GLN A 123 -16.78 -16.71 27.96
CA GLN A 123 -17.55 -17.09 29.14
C GLN A 123 -17.57 -18.62 29.35
N ARG A 124 -16.64 -19.35 28.72
CA ARG A 124 -16.45 -20.78 28.99
C ARG A 124 -15.32 -21.03 29.97
N ASP A 125 -15.60 -21.94 30.90
CA ASP A 125 -14.74 -22.24 32.03
C ASP A 125 -13.44 -22.99 31.76
N ASN A 126 -13.01 -23.31 30.51
CA ASN A 126 -11.59 -23.70 30.32
C ASN A 126 -10.99 -23.90 28.91
N MET A 127 -11.69 -23.84 27.77
CA MET A 127 -11.00 -23.88 26.45
C MET A 127 -11.76 -23.10 25.37
N THR A 128 -11.08 -22.15 24.74
CA THR A 128 -11.53 -21.47 23.52
C THR A 128 -11.50 -22.47 22.37
N LEU A 129 -12.63 -23.07 22.02
CA LEU A 129 -12.72 -23.93 20.83
C LEU A 129 -12.46 -23.14 19.54
N ILE A 130 -12.61 -21.81 19.56
CA ILE A 130 -12.44 -20.96 18.39
C ILE A 130 -11.01 -20.46 18.31
N HIS A 131 -10.36 -20.81 17.20
CA HIS A 131 -8.97 -20.48 16.88
C HIS A 131 -8.85 -19.37 15.83
N GLY A 132 -9.96 -18.96 15.21
CA GLY A 132 -9.95 -17.90 14.21
C GLY A 132 -11.34 -17.47 13.80
N ILE A 133 -11.47 -16.20 13.45
CA ILE A 133 -12.68 -15.61 12.88
C ILE A 133 -12.27 -14.87 11.63
N SER A 134 -12.86 -15.23 10.50
CA SER A 134 -12.58 -14.60 9.21
C SER A 134 -13.80 -13.81 8.76
N PHE A 135 -13.59 -12.57 8.35
CA PHE A 135 -14.60 -11.79 7.64
C PHE A 135 -14.24 -11.76 6.17
N LYS A 136 -15.17 -12.14 5.28
CA LYS A 136 -14.93 -12.19 3.84
C LYS A 136 -15.99 -11.40 3.08
N ASN A 137 -15.55 -10.70 2.05
CA ASN A 137 -16.41 -10.20 0.99
C ASN A 137 -16.28 -11.15 -0.20
N GLN A 138 -17.31 -11.95 -0.48
CA GLN A 138 -17.27 -12.97 -1.51
C GLN A 138 -17.13 -12.40 -2.92
N THR A 139 -17.65 -11.19 -3.17
CA THR A 139 -17.57 -10.53 -4.48
C THR A 139 -16.14 -10.09 -4.83
N THR A 140 -15.40 -9.56 -3.85
CA THR A 140 -14.03 -9.05 -4.06
C THR A 140 -12.95 -10.08 -3.71
N GLY A 141 -13.31 -11.14 -3.00
CA GLY A 141 -12.37 -12.13 -2.47
C GLY A 141 -11.54 -11.66 -1.29
N LEU A 142 -11.72 -10.41 -0.82
CA LEU A 142 -10.98 -9.86 0.30
C LEU A 142 -11.44 -10.49 1.61
N SER A 143 -10.48 -10.88 2.44
CA SER A 143 -10.74 -11.40 3.78
C SER A 143 -9.90 -10.70 4.85
N THR A 144 -10.31 -10.84 6.10
CA THR A 144 -9.49 -10.48 7.26
C THR A 144 -9.71 -11.51 8.35
N ASP A 145 -8.61 -12.08 8.81
CA ASP A 145 -8.59 -13.06 9.88
C ASP A 145 -8.24 -12.40 11.21
N ILE A 146 -8.94 -12.82 12.24
CA ILE A 146 -8.80 -12.36 13.61
C ILE A 146 -8.56 -13.60 14.46
N ASP A 147 -7.46 -13.58 15.19
CA ASP A 147 -7.17 -14.59 16.20
C ASP A 147 -7.71 -14.10 17.56
N PRO A 148 -8.76 -14.74 18.13
CA PRO A 148 -9.33 -14.35 19.41
C PRO A 148 -8.35 -14.45 20.59
N SER A 149 -7.26 -15.22 20.44
CA SER A 149 -6.24 -15.42 21.47
C SER A 149 -5.15 -14.34 21.47
N SER A 150 -5.05 -13.56 20.40
CA SER A 150 -4.07 -12.48 20.27
C SER A 150 -4.58 -11.20 20.94
N ASN A 151 -3.95 -10.73 22.02
CA ASN A 151 -4.26 -9.43 22.62
C ASN A 151 -2.96 -8.59 22.76
N PRO A 152 -2.87 -7.40 22.15
CA PRO A 152 -3.86 -6.72 21.31
C PRO A 152 -4.13 -7.44 19.99
N TYR A 153 -5.36 -7.36 19.48
CA TYR A 153 -5.73 -7.94 18.19
C TYR A 153 -4.93 -7.24 17.07
N PRO A 154 -4.18 -8.00 16.25
CA PRO A 154 -3.28 -7.42 15.25
C PRO A 154 -4.04 -6.74 14.11
N ASN A 155 -5.26 -7.22 13.81
CA ASN A 155 -6.09 -6.71 12.73
C ASN A 155 -7.29 -5.94 13.26
N ARG A 156 -7.31 -4.62 13.02
CA ARG A 156 -8.45 -3.73 13.32
C ARG A 156 -9.27 -3.40 12.07
N TYR A 157 -9.23 -4.22 11.05
CA TYR A 157 -9.88 -3.94 9.76
C TYR A 157 -10.91 -5.01 9.42
N ILE A 158 -11.98 -4.59 8.74
CA ILE A 158 -12.95 -5.47 8.09
C ILE A 158 -13.07 -5.04 6.63
N PRO A 159 -13.10 -5.97 5.67
CA PRO A 159 -13.42 -5.64 4.29
C PRO A 159 -14.78 -4.92 4.19
N ARG A 160 -14.88 -3.90 3.36
CA ARG A 160 -16.17 -3.25 3.11
C ARG A 160 -17.09 -4.21 2.40
N ARG A 161 -18.38 -4.13 2.72
CA ARG A 161 -19.42 -5.01 2.14
C ARG A 161 -19.12 -6.49 2.40
N THR A 162 -18.51 -6.82 3.54
CA THR A 162 -18.40 -8.20 4.01
C THR A 162 -19.79 -8.83 4.09
N ASP A 163 -19.94 -9.99 3.49
CA ASP A 163 -21.19 -10.76 3.40
C ASP A 163 -21.09 -12.10 4.14
N GLN A 164 -19.89 -12.46 4.61
CA GLN A 164 -19.62 -13.73 5.27
C GLN A 164 -18.74 -13.55 6.50
N VAL A 165 -19.08 -14.28 7.56
CA VAL A 165 -18.21 -14.52 8.72
C VAL A 165 -17.99 -16.02 8.86
N THR A 166 -16.75 -16.42 9.04
CA THR A 166 -16.35 -17.82 9.19
C THR A 166 -15.69 -18.03 10.54
N PHE A 167 -16.11 -19.06 11.26
CA PHE A 167 -15.48 -19.47 12.50
C PHE A 167 -14.61 -20.71 12.25
N ARG A 168 -13.35 -20.63 12.64
CA ARG A 168 -12.41 -21.75 12.68
C ARG A 168 -12.38 -22.27 14.10
N TYR A 169 -12.82 -23.50 14.31
CA TYR A 169 -12.95 -24.06 15.65
C TYR A 169 -12.68 -25.57 15.70
N MET A 170 -12.38 -26.11 16.89
CA MET A 170 -12.26 -27.54 17.11
C MET A 170 -13.64 -28.18 17.30
N SER A 171 -14.05 -29.09 16.42
CA SER A 171 -15.32 -29.81 16.54
C SER A 171 -15.25 -30.81 17.68
N SER A 172 -16.27 -30.78 18.55
CA SER A 172 -16.41 -31.73 19.67
C SER A 172 -16.67 -33.17 19.21
N LYS A 173 -17.30 -33.38 18.04
CA LYS A 173 -17.56 -34.72 17.49
C LYS A 173 -16.36 -35.37 16.84
N THR A 174 -15.58 -34.59 16.08
CA THR A 174 -14.50 -35.14 15.25
C THR A 174 -13.11 -34.90 15.83
N ASN A 175 -13.00 -34.03 16.85
CA ASN A 175 -11.74 -33.53 17.40
C ASN A 175 -10.79 -33.00 16.31
N ARG A 176 -11.38 -32.44 15.25
CA ARG A 176 -10.67 -31.82 14.12
C ARG A 176 -11.06 -30.36 14.02
N MET A 177 -10.15 -29.61 13.41
CA MET A 177 -10.37 -28.20 13.11
C MET A 177 -11.32 -28.07 11.92
N VAL A 178 -12.45 -27.41 12.14
CA VAL A 178 -13.53 -27.20 11.19
C VAL A 178 -13.72 -25.71 10.94
N TRP A 179 -14.12 -25.39 9.72
CA TRP A 179 -14.54 -24.05 9.32
C TRP A 179 -16.05 -24.07 9.13
N GLN A 180 -16.75 -23.12 9.73
CA GLN A 180 -18.18 -22.95 9.52
C GLN A 180 -18.50 -21.51 9.14
N ASP A 181 -19.13 -21.40 7.99
CA ASP A 181 -19.50 -20.14 7.35
C ASP A 181 -20.90 -19.72 7.77
N PHE A 182 -21.07 -18.42 8.02
CA PHE A 182 -22.37 -17.81 8.27
C PHE A 182 -22.54 -16.51 7.48
N PRO A 183 -23.77 -16.18 7.06
CA PRO A 183 -24.03 -14.89 6.44
C PRO A 183 -23.83 -13.75 7.45
N PHE A 184 -23.21 -12.68 6.98
CA PHE A 184 -22.95 -11.45 7.74
C PHE A 184 -23.53 -10.26 6.97
N ASP A 185 -24.20 -9.35 7.67
CA ASP A 185 -24.72 -8.14 7.05
C ASP A 185 -23.88 -6.93 7.47
N TYR A 186 -23.04 -6.47 6.57
CA TYR A 186 -22.18 -5.30 6.77
C TYR A 186 -22.96 -4.00 7.04
N ALA A 187 -24.21 -3.89 6.59
CA ALA A 187 -25.00 -2.68 6.80
C ALA A 187 -25.22 -2.40 8.30
N LEU A 188 -25.24 -3.45 9.13
CA LEU A 188 -25.42 -3.36 10.58
C LEU A 188 -24.23 -2.68 11.29
N CYS A 189 -23.05 -2.68 10.66
CA CYS A 189 -21.84 -2.08 11.20
C CYS A 189 -21.84 -0.55 11.20
N ASN A 190 -22.77 0.09 10.47
CA ASN A 190 -22.92 1.54 10.29
C ASN A 190 -21.58 2.27 10.04
N GLU A 191 -21.19 2.31 8.77
CA GLU A 191 -19.95 2.94 8.33
C GLU A 191 -20.03 4.47 8.44
N LYS A 192 -19.04 5.07 9.12
CA LYS A 192 -18.89 6.52 9.25
C LYS A 192 -17.51 6.95 8.76
N GLU A 193 -17.46 8.13 8.15
CA GLU A 193 -16.18 8.73 7.79
C GLU A 193 -15.40 9.10 9.06
N SER A 194 -14.12 8.75 9.08
CA SER A 194 -13.19 9.21 10.09
C SER A 194 -12.04 9.92 9.40
N PHE A 195 -11.86 11.19 9.73
CA PHE A 195 -10.69 11.92 9.29
C PHE A 195 -9.49 11.40 10.10
N ALA A 196 -8.67 10.58 9.45
CA ALA A 196 -7.37 10.21 9.97
C ALA A 196 -6.33 10.79 9.01
N PHE A 197 -5.51 11.73 9.51
CA PHE A 197 -4.39 12.28 8.76
C PHE A 197 -3.29 11.21 8.70
N ASP A 198 -2.96 10.75 7.50
CA ASP A 198 -1.78 9.91 7.28
C ASP A 198 -0.74 10.72 6.50
N VAL A 199 0.28 11.16 7.25
CA VAL A 199 1.54 11.88 7.00
C VAL A 199 1.64 12.94 5.88
N CYS A 200 0.93 12.87 4.76
CA CYS A 200 0.95 13.90 3.70
C CYS A 200 -0.29 13.92 2.79
N PHE A 201 -1.26 13.00 2.93
CA PHE A 201 -2.34 12.83 1.96
C PHE A 201 -3.71 12.79 2.62
N TRP A 202 -4.69 13.44 1.97
CA TRP A 202 -6.09 13.43 2.36
C TRP A 202 -6.69 12.07 1.99
N VAL A 203 -6.52 11.06 2.86
CA VAL A 203 -7.20 9.78 2.72
C VAL A 203 -8.20 9.63 3.86
N THR A 204 -9.48 9.72 3.53
CA THR A 204 -10.57 9.44 4.45
C THR A 204 -10.61 7.95 4.77
N LYS A 205 -10.22 7.58 5.99
CA LYS A 205 -10.49 6.24 6.53
C LYS A 205 -11.95 6.17 6.95
N LYS A 206 -12.52 4.98 6.97
CA LYS A 206 -13.88 4.79 7.48
C LYS A 206 -13.84 3.89 8.69
N ASN A 207 -14.58 4.29 9.71
CA ASN A 207 -14.75 3.54 10.94
C ASN A 207 -16.13 2.90 10.94
N ILE A 208 -16.23 1.72 11.53
CA ILE A 208 -17.49 1.08 11.83
C ILE A 208 -17.69 0.97 13.34
N TYR A 209 -18.91 0.63 13.75
CA TYR A 209 -19.19 0.33 15.15
C TYR A 209 -18.32 -0.81 15.68
N PRO A 210 -17.98 -0.75 16.99
CA PRO A 210 -17.23 -1.82 17.62
C PRO A 210 -18.02 -3.13 17.56
N ILE A 211 -17.29 -4.21 17.29
CA ILE A 211 -17.83 -5.56 17.22
C ILE A 211 -17.31 -6.34 18.42
N LYS A 212 -18.24 -6.89 19.21
CA LYS A 212 -17.94 -7.74 20.35
C LYS A 212 -18.49 -9.14 20.11
N PHE A 213 -17.66 -10.15 20.33
CA PHE A 213 -18.06 -11.55 20.33
C PHE A 213 -18.03 -12.09 21.75
N ILE A 214 -19.14 -12.68 22.17
CA ILE A 214 -19.25 -13.40 23.44
C ILE A 214 -19.32 -14.89 23.13
N LEU A 215 -18.30 -15.63 23.55
CA LEU A 215 -18.22 -17.07 23.39
C LEU A 215 -18.95 -17.73 24.56
N LEU A 216 -20.12 -18.31 24.27
CA LEU A 216 -21.00 -18.93 25.25
C LEU A 216 -20.78 -20.45 25.29
N PRO A 217 -21.23 -21.14 26.36
CA PRO A 217 -21.36 -22.60 26.38
C PRO A 217 -22.18 -23.16 25.20
N ASP A 218 -22.12 -24.48 25.00
CA ASP A 218 -22.91 -25.21 23.97
C ASP A 218 -22.70 -24.75 22.52
N ASN A 219 -21.49 -24.33 22.17
CA ASN A 219 -21.12 -23.94 20.80
C ASN A 219 -21.93 -22.75 20.26
N LYS A 220 -22.40 -21.90 21.17
CA LYS A 220 -23.07 -20.64 20.86
C LYS A 220 -22.09 -19.47 20.88
N ILE A 221 -22.31 -18.52 19.97
CA ILE A 221 -21.57 -17.26 19.89
C ILE A 221 -22.57 -16.14 19.72
N ASP A 222 -22.56 -15.18 20.64
CA ASP A 222 -23.35 -13.98 20.52
C ASP A 222 -22.51 -12.86 19.92
N LEU A 223 -22.99 -12.27 18.82
CA LEU A 223 -22.40 -11.12 18.16
C LEU A 223 -23.12 -9.84 18.59
N TYR A 224 -22.36 -8.92 19.16
CA TYR A 224 -22.80 -7.58 19.52
C TYR A 224 -22.15 -6.56 18.59
N ILE A 225 -22.96 -5.66 18.05
CA ILE A 225 -22.49 -4.49 17.30
C ILE A 225 -22.99 -3.26 18.04
N ASN A 226 -22.09 -2.33 18.37
CA ASN A 226 -22.43 -1.15 19.17
C ASN A 226 -23.16 -1.51 20.49
N ASN A 227 -22.65 -2.54 21.19
CA ASN A 227 -23.23 -3.08 22.43
C ASN A 227 -24.67 -3.62 22.32
N ARG A 228 -25.19 -3.86 21.11
CA ARG A 228 -26.50 -4.47 20.88
C ARG A 228 -26.34 -5.87 20.30
N LEU A 229 -27.01 -6.84 20.91
CA LEU A 229 -27.06 -8.21 20.38
C LEU A 229 -27.67 -8.16 18.98
N THR A 230 -26.87 -8.55 17.99
CA THR A 230 -27.23 -8.46 16.58
C THR A 230 -27.51 -9.84 16.00
N LYS A 231 -26.71 -10.85 16.36
CA LYS A 231 -26.88 -12.21 15.85
C LYS A 231 -26.37 -13.25 16.84
N LYS A 232 -26.96 -14.43 16.80
CA LYS A 232 -26.47 -15.62 17.50
C LYS A 232 -26.04 -16.66 16.48
N TYR A 233 -24.84 -17.17 16.62
CA TYR A 233 -24.31 -18.26 15.80
C TYR A 233 -24.28 -19.54 16.63
N LEU A 234 -24.73 -20.64 16.04
CA LEU A 234 -24.63 -21.97 16.62
C LEU A 234 -23.64 -22.76 15.78
N LEU A 235 -22.46 -23.03 16.36
CA LEU A 235 -21.46 -23.87 15.73
C LEU A 235 -21.88 -25.33 15.81
N ASN A 236 -21.58 -26.10 14.78
CA ASN A 236 -21.87 -27.52 14.74
C ASN A 236 -20.94 -28.26 15.70
N ASN A 237 -21.52 -29.06 16.60
CA ASN A 237 -20.77 -29.97 17.47
C ASN A 237 -19.96 -30.98 16.66
#